data_AF-A0A931QSP3-F1
#
_entry.id   AF-A0A931QSP3-F1
#
_cell.length_a   1.000
_cell.length_b   1.000
_cell.length_c   1.000
_cell.angle_alpha   90.00
_cell.angle_beta   90.00
_cell.angle_gamma   90.00
#
_symmetry.space_group_name_H-M   'P 1'
#
loop_
_entity.id
_entity.type
_entity.pdbx_description
1 polymer ?
#
loop_
_entity_poly.entity_id
_entity_poly.type
_entity_poly.pdbx_seq_one_letter_code
_entity_poly.pdbx_strand_id
1 'polypeptide(L)' 'MNEKIHFHSLRHSFASLLAQKGISLYIIKELLGHEDLATTQIYSHLQQQSLIEAVKLL' A
#
# COMPACT_ATOMS: atom_id res chain seq x y z
N MET A 1 -9.37 9.27 18.91
CA MET A 1 -9.60 8.19 19.90
C MET A 1 -8.32 7.39 20.01
N ASN A 2 -7.60 7.55 21.13
CA ASN A 2 -6.45 6.77 21.62
C ASN A 2 -5.81 5.77 20.63
N GLU A 3 -5.10 6.28 19.62
CA GLU A 3 -4.40 5.48 18.60
C GLU A 3 -3.17 4.85 19.23
N LYS A 4 -3.38 3.64 19.76
CA LYS A 4 -2.29 2.78 20.19
C LYS A 4 -1.34 2.61 19.00
N ILE A 5 -0.08 2.97 19.19
CA ILE A 5 1.03 2.60 18.31
C ILE A 5 1.09 1.07 18.32
N HIS A 6 0.30 0.44 17.45
CA HIS A 6 0.26 -1.00 17.27
C HIS A 6 1.08 -1.32 16.03
N PHE A 7 1.70 -2.51 15.99
CA PHE A 7 2.34 -3.06 14.80
C PHE A 7 1.46 -2.97 13.53
N HIS A 8 0.15 -2.88 13.71
CA HIS A 8 -0.80 -2.62 12.66
C HIS A 8 -0.60 -1.24 12.00
N SER A 9 -0.41 -0.16 12.76
CA SER A 9 -0.13 1.18 12.23
C SER A 9 1.18 1.25 11.44
N LEU A 10 2.21 0.52 11.86
CA LEU A 10 3.47 0.40 11.09
C LEU A 10 3.28 -0.35 9.77
N ARG A 11 2.51 -1.45 9.76
CA ARG A 11 2.13 -2.13 8.51
C ARG A 11 1.35 -1.19 7.59
N HIS A 12 0.40 -0.42 8.14
CA HIS A 12 -0.37 0.58 7.40
C HIS A 12 0.51 1.66 6.79
N SER A 13 1.45 2.23 7.56
CA SER A 13 2.40 3.23 7.05
C SER A 13 3.34 2.65 5.98
N PHE A 14 3.85 1.44 6.18
CA PHE A 14 4.73 0.77 5.23
C PHE A 14 4.01 0.46 3.91
N ALA A 15 2.81 -0.13 3.98
CA ALA A 15 1.99 -0.43 2.81
C ALA A 15 1.61 0.84 2.04
N SER A 16 1.22 1.89 2.77
CA SER A 16 0.85 3.19 2.17
C SER A 16 2.03 3.84 1.45
N LEU A 17 3.24 3.78 2.04
CA LEU A 17 4.45 4.34 1.42
C LEU A 17 4.81 3.60 0.13
N LEU A 18 4.74 2.27 0.13
CA LEU A 18 5.04 1.46 -1.06
C LEU A 18 3.98 1.66 -2.15
N ALA A 19 2.70 1.74 -1.77
CA ALA A 19 1.60 1.99 -2.71
C ALA A 19 1.70 3.38 -3.35
N GLN A 20 2.06 4.42 -2.59
CA GLN A 20 2.32 5.77 -3.11
C GLN A 20 3.53 5.81 -4.06
N LYS A 21 4.54 4.97 -3.83
CA LYS A 21 5.69 4.80 -4.74
C LYS A 21 5.34 4.02 -6.02
N GLY A 22 4.08 3.61 -6.20
CA GLY A 22 3.63 2.86 -7.37
C GLY A 22 4.02 1.38 -7.36
N ILE A 23 4.47 0.83 -6.23
CA ILE A 23 4.81 -0.59 -6.12
C ILE A 23 3.53 -1.41 -6.10
N SER A 24 3.46 -2.46 -6.92
CA SER A 24 2.29 -3.36 -7.05
C SER A 24 1.82 -3.90 -5.69
N LEU A 25 0.49 -3.98 -5.52
CA LEU A 25 -0.12 -4.50 -4.28
C LEU A 25 0.24 -5.97 -4.04
N TYR A 26 0.56 -6.71 -5.10
CA TYR A 26 1.06 -8.08 -5.00
C TYR A 26 2.41 -8.13 -4.28
N ILE A 27 3.34 -7.24 -4.64
CA ILE A 27 4.66 -7.15 -3.99
C ILE A 27 4.49 -6.69 -2.54
N ILE A 28 3.62 -5.72 -2.29
CA ILE A 28 3.32 -5.23 -0.93
C ILE A 28 2.73 -6.36 -0.07
N LYS A 29 1.84 -7.19 -0.61
CA LYS A 29 1.26 -8.36 0.07
C LYS A 29 2.36 -9.33 0.49
N GLU A 30 3.26 -9.70 -0.43
CA GLU A 30 4.37 -10.62 -0.16
C GLU A 30 5.31 -10.06 0.92
N LEU A 31 5.65 -8.77 0.84
CA LEU A 31 6.52 -8.10 1.82
C LEU A 31 5.89 -8.01 3.23
N LEU A 32 4.57 -7.91 3.30
CA LEU A 32 3.83 -7.85 4.57
C LEU A 32 3.49 -9.24 5.13
N GLY A 33 3.66 -10.30 4.32
CA GLY A 33 3.27 -11.66 4.65
C GLY A 33 1.76 -11.82 4.84
N HIS A 34 0.95 -11.05 4.11
CA HIS A 34 -0.50 -11.18 4.19
C HIS A 34 -0.94 -12.44 3.43
N GLU A 35 -1.69 -13.32 4.08
CA GLU A 35 -2.25 -14.51 3.42
C GLU A 35 -3.28 -14.11 2.35
N ASP A 36 -4.06 -13.07 2.64
CA ASP A 36 -5.15 -12.58 1.79
C ASP A 36 -4.86 -11.20 1.16
N LEU A 37 -5.04 -11.11 -0.16
CA LEU A 37 -4.83 -9.89 -0.94
C LEU A 37 -5.87 -8.80 -0.62
N ALA A 38 -7.09 -9.15 -0.19
CA ALA A 38 -8.14 -8.21 0.17
C ALA A 38 -7.71 -7.25 1.28
N THR A 39 -6.87 -7.71 2.21
CA THR A 39 -6.28 -6.86 3.26
C THR A 39 -5.36 -5.78 2.69
N THR A 40 -4.71 -6.05 1.55
CA THR A 40 -3.80 -5.12 0.85
C THR A 40 -4.54 -4.28 -0.19
N GLN A 41 -5.72 -4.73 -0.67
CA GLN A 41 -6.55 -3.97 -1.62
C GLN A 41 -7.06 -2.64 -1.07
N ILE A 42 -7.11 -2.48 0.26
CA ILE A 42 -7.45 -1.20 0.89
C ILE A 42 -6.50 -0.06 0.47
N TYR A 43 -5.26 -0.37 0.06
CA TYR A 43 -4.28 0.64 -0.41
C TYR A 43 -4.32 0.88 -1.92
N SER A 44 -5.21 0.20 -2.66
CA SER A 44 -5.33 0.35 -4.11
C SER A 44 -5.62 1.79 -4.54
N HIS A 45 -6.37 2.54 -3.74
CA HIS A 45 -6.66 3.94 -4.00
C HIS A 45 -5.41 4.84 -4.01
N LEU A 46 -4.31 4.43 -3.34
CA LEU A 46 -3.06 5.18 -3.32
C LEU A 46 -2.24 4.99 -4.59
N GLN A 47 -2.38 3.86 -5.28
CA GLN A 47 -1.72 3.60 -6.57
C GLN A 47 -2.34 4.34 -7.74
N GLN A 48 -3.59 4.79 -7.63
CA GLN A 48 -4.29 5.45 -8.73
C GLN A 48 -3.58 6.74 -9.17
N GLN A 49 -2.90 7.42 -8.24
CA GLN A 49 -2.10 8.61 -8.56
C GLN A 49 -0.81 8.22 -9.31
N SER A 50 -0.13 7.15 -8.89
CA SER A 50 1.10 6.68 -9.51
C SER A 50 0.90 6.17 -10.94
N LEU A 51 -0.24 5.51 -11.23
CA LEU A 51 -0.58 5.05 -12.58
C LEU A 51 -0.76 6.22 -13.57
N ILE A 52 -1.38 7.31 -13.12
CA ILE A 52 -1.55 8.52 -13.94
C ILE A 52 -0.21 9.20 -14.20
N GLU A 53 0.69 9.23 -13.21
CA GLU A 53 2.06 9.73 -13.40
C GLU A 53 2.89 8.87 -14.35
N ALA A 54 2.79 7.54 -14.27
CA ALA A 54 3.50 6.63 -15.16
C ALA A 54 3.11 6.83 -16.64
N VAL A 55 1.82 7.08 -16.92
CA VAL A 55 1.35 7.37 -18.28
C VAL A 55 1.74 8.77 -18.74
N LYS A 56 1.86 9.75 -17.84
CA LYS A 56 2.31 11.12 -18.17
C LYS A 56 3.78 11.23 -18.59
N LEU A 57 4.59 10.19 -18.36
CA LEU A 57 6.00 10.14 -18.78
C LEU A 57 6.19 9.63 -20.22
N LEU A 58 5.11 9.22 -20.90
CA LEU A 58 5.07 8.90 -22.33
C LEU A 58 4.58 10.12 -23.13
#